data_AF-X1RWC1-F1
#
_entry.id   AF-X1RWC1-F1
#
_cell.length_a   1.000
_cell.length_b   1.000
_cell.length_c   1.000
_cell.angle_alpha   90.00
_cell.angle_beta   90.00
_cell.angle_gamma   90.00
#
_symmetry.space_group_name_H-M   'P 1'
#
loop_
_entity.id
_entity.type
_entity.pdbx_description
1 polymer ?
#
loop_
_entity_poly.entity_id
_entity_poly.type
_entity_poly.pdbx_seq_one_letter_code
_entity_poly.pdbx_strand_id
1 'polypeptide(L)'
;MPAHGIHVKTVEDHPLDVIPTMDDAHIPPEIARDIEVASGIATHAGIPQAHHAKYTDAEADARADAKVATHDELASPHPAATAIGGKTLGLADGDVAVLPTAAEGEVLKRGATGWESGAVPAEIAVYKAEAEPAIAADSVAIWCDTTVGEERQWLIFGTDGTVAGNKKVEMG
;
A
#
# COMPACT_ATOMS: atom_id res chain seq x y z
N MET A 1 -34.73 -32.86 -69.76
CA MET A 1 -33.93 -32.66 -68.54
C MET A 1 -34.35 -33.72 -67.54
N PRO A 2 -33.43 -34.47 -66.90
CA PRO A 2 -33.83 -35.50 -65.95
C PRO A 2 -34.42 -34.81 -64.71
N ALA A 3 -35.56 -35.29 -64.23
CA ALA A 3 -36.13 -34.81 -62.97
C ALA A 3 -35.21 -35.26 -61.83
N HIS A 4 -34.63 -34.31 -61.09
CA HIS A 4 -33.93 -34.61 -59.85
C HIS A 4 -34.94 -34.57 -58.71
N GLY A 5 -35.34 -35.74 -58.23
CA GLY A 5 -36.16 -35.86 -57.01
C GLY A 5 -35.28 -35.79 -55.77
N ILE A 6 -35.68 -35.00 -54.78
CA ILE A 6 -35.06 -35.02 -53.45
C ILE A 6 -35.53 -36.32 -52.77
N HIS A 7 -34.60 -37.24 -52.52
CA HIS A 7 -34.87 -38.42 -51.70
C HIS A 7 -34.81 -38.01 -50.23
N VAL A 8 -35.97 -37.76 -49.62
CA VAL A 8 -36.08 -37.57 -48.18
C VAL A 8 -36.08 -38.95 -47.54
N LYS A 9 -34.98 -39.31 -46.89
CA LYS A 9 -34.88 -40.54 -46.11
C LYS A 9 -35.58 -40.35 -44.78
N THR A 10 -36.51 -41.24 -44.47
CA THR A 10 -37.35 -41.20 -43.28
C THR A 10 -36.81 -42.13 -42.20
N VAL A 11 -37.38 -42.08 -40.99
CA VAL A 11 -37.08 -43.07 -39.93
C VAL A 11 -37.48 -44.50 -40.36
N GLU A 12 -38.36 -44.66 -41.34
CA GLU A 12 -38.68 -45.99 -41.89
C GLU A 12 -37.54 -46.53 -42.77
N ASP A 13 -36.79 -45.65 -43.44
CA ASP A 13 -35.58 -46.00 -44.21
C ASP A 13 -34.35 -46.23 -43.31
N HIS A 14 -34.36 -45.63 -42.11
CA HIS A 14 -33.34 -45.73 -41.07
C HIS A 14 -34.01 -45.91 -39.70
N PRO A 15 -34.47 -47.13 -39.37
CA PRO A 15 -35.12 -47.39 -38.10
C PRO A 15 -34.25 -46.92 -36.94
N LEU A 16 -34.85 -46.36 -35.89
CA LEU A 16 -34.11 -45.92 -34.70
C LEU A 16 -33.32 -47.05 -34.05
N ASP A 17 -33.73 -48.30 -34.29
CA ASP A 17 -33.06 -49.53 -33.88
C ASP A 17 -31.71 -49.73 -34.59
N VAL A 18 -31.49 -49.05 -35.72
CA VAL A 18 -30.26 -49.04 -36.53
C VAL A 18 -29.40 -47.81 -36.24
N ILE A 19 -29.98 -46.74 -35.70
CA ILE A 19 -29.21 -45.61 -35.15
C ILE A 19 -28.78 -46.06 -33.76
N PRO A 20 -27.49 -46.41 -33.53
CA PRO A 20 -27.07 -46.84 -32.21
C PRO A 20 -27.42 -45.71 -31.24
N THR A 21 -28.21 -46.03 -30.23
CA THR A 21 -28.31 -45.18 -29.05
C THR A 21 -26.88 -44.95 -28.59
N MET A 22 -26.45 -43.70 -28.36
CA MET A 22 -25.13 -43.41 -27.77
C MET A 22 -25.12 -43.81 -26.29
N ASP A 23 -25.58 -45.02 -25.98
CA ASP A 23 -25.40 -45.68 -24.71
C ASP A 23 -24.05 -46.41 -24.71
N ASP A 24 -23.57 -46.73 -23.52
CA ASP A 24 -22.24 -47.32 -23.32
C ASP A 24 -22.07 -48.66 -24.05
N ALA A 25 -23.15 -49.33 -24.47
CA ALA A 25 -23.09 -50.60 -25.17
C ALA A 25 -22.73 -50.46 -26.66
N HIS A 26 -22.94 -49.29 -27.26
CA HIS A 26 -22.66 -49.02 -28.69
C HIS A 26 -21.43 -48.14 -28.92
N ILE A 27 -20.81 -47.61 -27.86
CA ILE A 27 -19.51 -46.94 -27.95
C ILE A 27 -18.45 -48.03 -28.18
N PRO A 28 -17.65 -47.97 -29.26
CA PRO A 28 -16.58 -48.92 -29.50
C PRO A 28 -15.68 -49.04 -28.25
N PRO A 29 -15.23 -50.24 -27.87
CA PRO A 29 -14.39 -50.44 -26.69
C PRO A 29 -13.13 -49.57 -26.68
N GLU A 30 -12.60 -49.24 -27.86
CA GLU A 30 -11.45 -48.34 -28.03
C GLU A 30 -11.75 -46.88 -27.69
N ILE A 31 -13.03 -46.50 -27.66
CA ILE A 31 -13.54 -45.18 -27.27
C ILE A 31 -14.08 -45.22 -25.83
N ALA A 32 -14.70 -46.33 -25.41
CA ALA A 32 -15.17 -46.61 -24.04
C ALA A 32 -13.99 -46.97 -23.11
N ARG A 33 -13.04 -46.04 -22.97
CA ARG A 33 -11.76 -46.20 -22.26
C ARG A 33 -11.87 -45.96 -20.76
N ASP A 34 -13.05 -46.08 -20.15
CA ASP A 34 -13.28 -45.73 -18.74
C ASP A 34 -12.38 -46.51 -17.79
N ILE A 35 -12.13 -47.78 -18.10
CA ILE A 35 -11.21 -48.64 -17.33
C ILE A 35 -9.77 -48.13 -17.45
N GLU A 36 -9.34 -47.71 -18.63
CA GLU A 36 -7.98 -47.19 -18.85
C GLU A 36 -7.79 -45.82 -18.21
N VAL A 37 -8.81 -44.96 -18.28
CA VAL A 37 -8.83 -43.65 -17.62
C VAL A 37 -8.82 -43.82 -16.10
N ALA A 38 -9.65 -44.71 -15.55
CA ALA A 38 -9.68 -45.02 -14.13
C ALA A 38 -8.34 -45.62 -13.66
N SER A 39 -7.75 -46.52 -14.45
CA SER A 39 -6.43 -47.11 -14.20
C SER A 39 -5.33 -46.03 -14.22
N GLY A 40 -5.37 -45.10 -15.18
CA GLY A 40 -4.45 -43.98 -15.27
C GLY A 40 -4.55 -43.03 -14.07
N ILE A 41 -5.77 -42.69 -13.64
CA ILE A 41 -6.01 -41.87 -12.46
C ILE A 41 -5.51 -42.56 -11.18
N ALA A 42 -5.82 -43.85 -11.01
CA ALA A 42 -5.36 -44.63 -9.86
C ALA A 42 -3.83 -44.75 -9.83
N THR A 43 -3.21 -44.98 -10.99
CA THR A 43 -1.74 -45.03 -11.12
C THR A 43 -1.13 -43.68 -10.75
N HIS A 44 -1.68 -42.58 -11.25
CA HIS A 44 -1.21 -41.23 -10.93
C HIS A 44 -1.33 -40.93 -9.43
N ALA A 45 -2.49 -41.18 -8.82
CA ALA A 45 -2.72 -40.99 -7.39
C ALA A 45 -1.78 -41.85 -6.51
N GLY A 46 -1.38 -43.01 -7.02
CA GLY A 46 -0.46 -43.94 -6.36
C GLY A 46 1.02 -43.58 -6.46
N ILE A 47 1.40 -42.45 -7.07
CA ILE A 47 2.80 -41.99 -7.16
C ILE A 47 3.01 -40.72 -6.31
N PRO A 48 3.10 -40.83 -4.95
CA PRO A 48 3.37 -39.69 -4.07
C PRO A 48 4.63 -38.91 -4.46
N GLN A 49 5.67 -39.59 -4.96
CA GLN A 49 6.91 -38.97 -5.42
C GLN A 49 6.70 -38.01 -6.60
N ALA A 50 5.65 -38.16 -7.42
CA ALA A 50 5.34 -37.23 -8.51
C ALA A 50 4.81 -35.89 -8.01
N HIS A 51 4.22 -35.87 -6.81
CA HIS A 51 3.66 -34.65 -6.23
C HIS A 51 4.73 -33.81 -5.51
N HIS A 52 5.81 -34.41 -5.00
CA HIS A 52 6.78 -33.70 -4.14
C HIS A 52 8.23 -34.23 -4.22
N ALA A 53 8.73 -34.56 -5.43
CA ALA A 53 10.07 -35.15 -5.60
C ALA A 53 11.24 -34.29 -5.08
N LYS A 54 11.07 -32.97 -4.94
CA LYS A 54 12.14 -32.06 -4.50
C LYS A 54 12.11 -31.77 -2.99
N TYR A 55 10.92 -31.70 -2.40
CA TYR A 55 10.67 -31.45 -0.98
C TYR A 55 9.36 -32.14 -0.60
N THR A 56 9.38 -32.96 0.43
CA THR A 56 8.17 -33.33 1.19
C THR A 56 7.47 -32.07 1.72
N ASP A 57 6.17 -32.15 2.03
CA ASP A 57 5.42 -30.99 2.58
C ASP A 57 6.12 -30.39 3.80
N ALA A 58 6.61 -31.25 4.70
CA ALA A 58 7.36 -30.83 5.88
C ALA A 58 8.68 -30.08 5.53
N GLU A 59 9.38 -30.48 4.47
CA GLU A 59 10.60 -29.79 4.01
C GLU A 59 10.29 -28.46 3.31
N ALA A 60 9.13 -28.36 2.66
CA ALA A 60 8.66 -27.12 2.05
C ALA A 60 8.28 -26.09 3.13
N ASP A 61 7.54 -26.52 4.15
CA ASP A 61 7.13 -25.70 5.29
C ASP A 61 8.36 -25.24 6.09
N ALA A 62 9.28 -26.14 6.42
CA ALA A 62 10.52 -25.78 7.13
C ALA A 62 11.36 -24.74 6.37
N ARG A 63 11.34 -24.76 5.03
CA ARG A 63 12.01 -23.75 4.21
C ARG A 63 11.26 -22.42 4.15
N ALA A 64 9.94 -22.45 4.16
CA ALA A 64 9.13 -21.24 4.22
C ALA A 64 9.33 -20.54 5.57
N ASP A 65 9.26 -21.29 6.67
CA ASP A 65 9.47 -20.78 8.03
C ASP A 65 10.88 -20.19 8.20
N ALA A 66 11.92 -20.87 7.69
CA ALA A 66 13.28 -20.35 7.74
C ALA A 66 13.45 -19.02 6.97
N LYS A 67 12.76 -18.86 5.83
CA LYS A 67 12.76 -17.60 5.07
C LYS A 67 11.99 -16.50 5.78
N VAL A 68 10.84 -16.82 6.39
CA VAL A 68 10.04 -15.87 7.17
C VAL A 68 10.83 -15.39 8.40
N ALA A 69 11.47 -16.30 9.14
CA ALA A 69 12.31 -15.95 10.28
C ALA A 69 13.48 -15.02 9.90
N THR A 70 14.10 -15.24 8.73
CA THR A 70 15.15 -14.35 8.20
C THR A 70 14.62 -12.93 7.96
N HIS A 71 13.34 -12.77 7.60
CA HIS A 71 12.70 -11.47 7.40
C HIS A 71 12.20 -10.84 8.71
N ASP A 72 11.80 -11.63 9.69
CA ASP A 72 11.40 -11.13 11.02
C ASP A 72 12.59 -10.60 11.83
N GLU A 73 13.78 -11.18 11.66
CA GLU A 73 15.01 -10.70 12.30
C GLU A 73 15.65 -9.50 11.57
N LEU A 74 15.20 -9.20 10.36
CA LEU A 74 15.63 -8.00 9.63
C LEU A 74 14.95 -6.78 10.26
N ALA A 75 15.68 -6.10 11.16
CA ALA A 75 15.32 -4.76 11.61
C ALA A 75 15.03 -3.89 10.37
N SER A 76 13.88 -3.21 10.38
CA SER A 76 13.50 -2.25 9.33
C SER A 76 14.73 -1.41 8.98
N PRO A 77 15.10 -1.26 7.69
CA PRO A 77 16.21 -0.38 7.29
C PRO A 77 15.95 1.09 7.67
N HIS A 78 14.72 1.40 8.08
CA HIS A 78 14.32 2.64 8.71
C HIS A 78 13.78 2.36 10.12
N PRO A 79 14.63 2.10 11.12
CA PRO A 79 14.18 1.96 12.51
C PRO A 79 13.76 3.31 13.12
N ALA A 80 13.92 4.41 12.37
CA ALA A 80 13.93 5.77 12.88
C ALA A 80 12.79 6.65 12.34
N ALA A 81 11.58 6.11 12.19
CA ALA A 81 10.38 6.97 12.10
C ALA A 81 9.74 7.24 13.48
N THR A 82 10.18 6.57 14.55
CA THR A 82 9.57 6.69 15.89
C THR A 82 10.46 7.45 16.89
N ALA A 83 11.70 7.80 16.55
CA ALA A 83 12.58 8.60 17.42
C ALA A 83 13.50 9.50 16.59
N ILE A 84 13.24 10.81 16.63
CA ILE A 84 14.20 11.86 16.20
C ILE A 84 15.32 12.03 17.25
N GLY A 85 15.13 11.48 18.45
CA GLY A 85 16.08 11.50 19.54
C GLY A 85 17.44 10.88 19.27
N GLY A 86 18.51 11.57 19.67
CA GLY A 86 19.89 11.08 19.56
C GLY A 86 20.52 11.25 18.17
N LYS A 87 19.81 11.85 17.20
CA LYS A 87 20.38 12.19 15.89
C LYS A 87 21.25 13.43 16.00
N THR A 88 22.38 13.39 15.32
CA THR A 88 23.32 14.50 15.21
C THR A 88 22.96 15.38 14.01
N LEU A 89 22.79 16.69 14.26
CA LEU A 89 22.66 17.69 13.20
C LEU A 89 24.01 18.40 13.01
N GLY A 90 24.50 18.42 11.78
CA GLY A 90 25.64 19.26 11.42
C GLY A 90 25.23 20.72 11.36
N LEU A 91 25.86 21.55 12.18
CA LEU A 91 25.68 22.99 12.20
C LEU A 91 26.60 23.65 11.15
N ALA A 92 26.24 24.85 10.71
CA ALA A 92 26.96 25.56 9.65
C ALA A 92 28.38 26.03 10.06
N ASP A 93 28.68 26.03 11.35
CA ASP A 93 30.01 26.30 11.94
C ASP A 93 30.90 25.05 12.02
N GLY A 94 30.39 23.89 11.61
CA GLY A 94 31.10 22.61 11.66
C GLY A 94 30.90 21.83 12.96
N ASP A 95 30.14 22.37 13.92
CA ASP A 95 29.79 21.67 15.15
C ASP A 95 28.66 20.66 14.93
N VAL A 96 28.56 19.71 15.86
CA VAL A 96 27.57 18.64 15.83
C VAL A 96 26.66 18.76 17.04
N ALA A 97 25.39 19.12 16.81
CA ALA A 97 24.38 19.15 17.87
C ALA A 97 23.71 17.79 18.00
N VAL A 98 23.74 17.20 19.20
CA VAL A 98 22.97 16.00 19.52
C VAL A 98 21.55 16.43 19.91
N LEU A 99 20.56 16.01 19.14
CA LEU A 99 19.16 16.24 19.52
C LEU A 99 18.81 15.38 20.75
N PRO A 100 18.19 15.96 21.79
CA PRO A 100 17.71 15.16 22.93
C PRO A 100 16.64 14.16 22.48
N THR A 101 16.28 13.17 23.31
CA THR A 101 15.20 12.24 22.98
C THR A 101 13.84 12.93 23.05
N ALA A 102 13.07 12.89 21.95
CA ALA A 102 11.71 13.45 21.89
C ALA A 102 10.66 12.35 22.16
N ALA A 103 9.66 12.66 22.98
CA ALA A 103 8.41 11.92 23.06
C ALA A 103 7.37 12.45 22.04
N GLU A 104 6.34 11.66 21.77
CA GLU A 104 5.23 12.07 20.90
C GLU A 104 4.52 13.33 21.47
N GLY A 105 4.35 14.35 20.64
CA GLY A 105 3.77 15.64 21.05
C GLY A 105 4.75 16.66 21.63
N GLU A 106 6.05 16.35 21.63
CA GLU A 106 7.09 17.31 22.00
C GLU A 106 7.71 17.99 20.77
N VAL A 107 8.00 19.29 20.89
CA VAL A 107 8.66 20.09 19.85
C VAL A 107 9.89 20.80 20.43
N LEU A 108 10.97 20.85 19.65
CA LEU A 108 12.17 21.59 20.00
C LEU A 108 12.03 23.02 19.46
N LYS A 109 11.67 23.95 20.34
CA LYS A 109 11.49 25.35 19.96
C LYS A 109 12.83 26.05 19.75
N ARG A 110 12.84 27.12 18.94
CA ARG A 110 14.04 27.93 18.71
C ARG A 110 14.51 28.55 20.03
N GLY A 111 15.74 28.23 20.44
CA GLY A 111 16.34 28.73 21.69
C GLY A 111 16.00 27.91 22.94
N ALA A 112 15.22 26.84 22.81
CA ALA A 112 14.97 25.92 23.92
C ALA A 112 16.22 25.06 24.19
N THR A 113 16.46 24.77 25.48
CA THR A 113 17.55 23.89 25.93
C THR A 113 17.15 22.41 25.97
N GLY A 114 15.87 22.11 25.68
CA GLY A 114 15.31 20.76 25.65
C GLY A 114 13.99 20.72 24.88
N TRP A 115 13.43 19.52 24.72
CA TRP A 115 12.09 19.33 24.15
C TRP A 115 11.03 19.87 25.11
N GLU A 116 10.02 20.53 24.55
CA GLU A 116 8.89 21.05 25.32
C GLU A 116 7.59 20.48 24.77
N SER A 117 6.57 20.34 25.62
CA SER A 117 5.22 20.06 25.17
C SER A 117 4.77 21.20 24.24
N GLY A 118 4.42 20.86 23.01
CA GLY A 118 3.92 21.85 22.07
C GLY A 118 3.18 21.18 20.95
N ALA A 119 2.00 21.70 20.64
CA ALA A 119 1.31 21.33 19.43
C ALA A 119 2.16 21.81 18.24
N VAL A 120 2.44 20.91 17.29
CA VAL A 120 2.71 21.37 15.92
C VAL A 120 1.49 22.21 15.53
N PRO A 121 1.64 23.47 15.07
CA PRO A 121 0.48 24.24 14.64
C PRO A 121 -0.22 23.43 13.56
N ALA A 122 -1.41 22.93 13.86
CA ALA A 122 -2.16 22.09 12.93
C ALA A 122 -2.42 22.85 11.61
N GLU A 123 -2.53 24.17 11.71
CA GLU A 123 -2.72 25.10 10.59
C GLU A 123 -2.02 26.44 10.89
N ILE A 124 -1.48 27.10 9.86
CA ILE A 124 -1.03 28.49 9.96
C ILE A 124 -2.25 29.39 9.84
N ALA A 125 -2.56 30.16 10.88
CA ALA A 125 -3.68 31.08 10.87
C ALA A 125 -3.45 32.21 9.84
N VAL A 126 -4.47 32.51 9.03
CA VAL A 126 -4.46 33.61 8.06
C VAL A 126 -5.43 34.69 8.52
N TYR A 127 -4.91 35.88 8.81
CA TYR A 127 -5.68 37.06 9.21
C TYR A 127 -5.85 38.00 8.02
N LYS A 128 -7.09 38.38 7.72
CA LYS A 128 -7.41 39.43 6.75
C LYS A 128 -8.00 40.61 7.50
N ALA A 129 -7.22 41.66 7.70
CA ALA A 129 -7.61 42.81 8.52
C ALA A 129 -6.76 44.04 8.15
N GLU A 130 -7.32 45.23 8.36
CA GLU A 130 -6.61 46.52 8.18
C GLU A 130 -5.56 46.76 9.27
N ALA A 131 -5.77 46.19 10.47
CA ALA A 131 -4.85 46.30 11.59
C ALA A 131 -4.04 45.01 11.77
N GLU A 132 -2.75 45.17 12.10
CA GLU A 132 -1.88 44.05 12.40
C GLU A 132 -2.38 43.28 13.65
N PRO A 133 -2.56 41.94 13.55
CA PRO A 133 -2.99 41.13 14.67
C PRO A 133 -1.83 40.91 15.66
N ALA A 134 -2.16 40.88 16.95
CA ALA A 134 -1.22 40.41 17.97
C ALA A 134 -1.09 38.87 17.88
N ILE A 135 0.11 38.37 17.59
CA ILE A 135 0.35 36.94 17.45
C ILE A 135 0.98 36.42 18.74
N ALA A 136 0.42 35.34 19.29
CA ALA A 136 0.93 34.68 20.47
C ALA A 136 2.42 34.33 20.33
N ALA A 137 3.14 34.34 21.46
CA ALA A 137 4.52 33.89 21.49
C ALA A 137 4.64 32.48 20.90
N ASP A 138 5.75 32.21 20.20
CA ASP A 138 6.03 30.95 19.51
C ASP A 138 5.04 30.57 18.39
N SER A 139 4.16 31.48 17.97
CA SER A 139 3.19 31.23 16.90
C SER A 139 3.59 31.90 15.59
N VAL A 140 3.17 31.27 14.48
CA VAL A 140 3.30 31.80 13.12
C VAL A 140 1.93 32.02 12.52
N ALA A 141 1.75 33.16 11.87
CA ALA A 141 0.53 33.50 11.14
C ALA A 141 0.85 34.24 9.85
N ILE A 142 -0.08 34.23 8.90
CA ILE A 142 -0.04 35.13 7.74
C ILE A 142 -1.01 36.27 8.03
N TRP A 143 -0.58 37.51 7.85
CA TRP A 143 -1.44 38.68 7.86
C TRP A 143 -1.52 39.26 6.45
N CYS A 144 -2.74 39.33 5.92
CA CYS A 144 -3.07 40.06 4.70
C CYS A 144 -3.68 41.41 5.11
N ASP A 145 -2.93 42.49 4.91
CA ASP A 145 -3.41 43.84 5.10
C ASP A 145 -4.49 44.13 4.05
N THR A 146 -5.69 44.48 4.53
CA THR A 146 -6.84 44.80 3.68
C THR A 146 -7.05 46.30 3.53
N THR A 147 -6.12 47.13 4.02
CA THR A 147 -6.15 48.59 3.86
C THR A 147 -6.08 48.94 2.38
N VAL A 148 -7.09 49.67 1.89
CA VAL A 148 -7.22 50.03 0.48
C VAL A 148 -6.02 50.87 0.03
N GLY A 149 -5.29 50.40 -0.98
CA GLY A 149 -4.10 51.06 -1.51
C GLY A 149 -2.78 50.68 -0.81
N GLU A 150 -2.84 49.85 0.23
CA GLU A 150 -1.67 49.34 0.97
C GLU A 150 -1.71 47.80 1.09
N GLU A 151 -2.51 47.12 0.25
CA GLU A 151 -2.73 45.68 0.35
C GLU A 151 -1.42 44.89 0.20
N ARG A 152 -0.98 44.26 1.29
CA ARG A 152 0.26 43.49 1.39
C ARG A 152 0.06 42.25 2.23
N GLN A 153 0.94 41.28 2.07
CA GLN A 153 0.93 40.06 2.86
C GLN A 153 2.22 39.94 3.66
N TRP A 154 2.11 39.45 4.89
CA TRP A 154 3.23 39.30 5.80
C TRP A 154 3.17 37.94 6.47
N LEU A 155 4.30 37.25 6.53
CA LEU A 155 4.52 36.17 7.47
C LEU A 155 4.92 36.79 8.81
N ILE A 156 4.09 36.57 9.83
CA ILE A 156 4.25 37.11 11.19
C ILE A 156 4.75 36.01 12.12
N PHE A 157 5.81 36.31 12.86
CA PHE A 157 6.32 35.51 13.97
C PHE A 157 6.04 36.25 15.28
N GLY A 158 5.17 35.70 16.12
CA GLY A 158 4.86 36.27 17.43
C GLY A 158 5.95 35.95 18.46
N THR A 159 6.38 36.95 19.23
CA THR A 159 7.43 36.76 20.26
C THR A 159 6.93 36.94 21.69
N ASP A 160 5.95 37.80 21.93
CA ASP A 160 5.46 38.12 23.27
C ASP A 160 3.92 38.20 23.39
N GLY A 161 3.18 37.91 22.30
CA GLY A 161 1.73 38.05 22.28
C GLY A 161 1.22 39.46 22.00
N THR A 162 2.08 40.41 21.62
CA THR A 162 1.72 41.79 21.28
C THR A 162 2.09 42.14 19.84
N VAL A 163 1.44 43.16 19.27
CA VAL A 163 1.79 43.68 17.93
C VAL A 163 3.23 44.19 17.89
N ALA A 164 3.70 44.84 18.96
CA ALA A 164 5.07 45.36 19.03
C ALA A 164 6.13 44.24 19.05
N GLY A 165 5.78 43.07 19.60
CA GLY A 165 6.63 41.88 19.61
C GLY A 165 6.64 41.12 18.28
N ASN A 166 5.78 41.43 17.32
CA ASN A 166 5.77 40.73 16.05
C ASN A 166 7.06 40.98 15.26
N LYS A 167 7.59 39.91 14.66
CA LYS A 167 8.58 40.00 13.58
C LYS A 167 7.90 39.68 12.27
N LYS A 168 8.13 40.51 11.25
CA LYS A 168 7.39 40.44 9.98
C LYS A 168 8.34 40.22 8.81
N VAL A 169 7.91 39.38 7.88
CA VAL A 169 8.55 39.20 6.57
C VAL A 169 7.49 39.42 5.50
N GLU A 170 7.70 40.37 4.60
CA GLU A 170 6.76 40.65 3.51
C GLU A 170 6.74 39.46 2.54
N MET A 171 5.54 39.01 2.19
CA MET A 171 5.27 37.98 1.20
C MET A 171 4.80 38.70 -0.06
N GLY A 172 5.52 38.48 -1.16
CA GLY A 172 5.35 39.21 -2.43
C GLY A 172 4.03 38.97 -3.15
#